data_AF-A0A969CXM1-F1
#
_entry.id   AF-A0A969CXM1-F1
#
_cell.length_a   1.000
_cell.length_b   1.000
_cell.length_c   1.000
_cell.angle_alpha   90.00
_cell.angle_beta   90.00
_cell.angle_gamma   90.00
#
_symmetry.space_group_name_H-M   'P 1'
#
loop_
_entity.id
_entity.type
_entity.pdbx_description
1 polymer ?
#
loop_
_entity_poly.entity_id
_entity_poly.type
_entity_poly.pdbx_seq_one_letter_code
_entity_poly.pdbx_strand_id
1 'polypeptide(L)'
;MSKFSCWVTPLNCRTIEPLYANQSIEYEDFPCAIDVIGPLLYTLFQERWQDTQIGHVVEGSVLELELTQPPKICILYDGYLTVATEAWHLHLCIEEHLGGPLCKTPPELRQQRAIHRAAFYRRLNENGQARSWGIQFWNGIGEKMMNLFLPNPFLGEDEDLLPERKPRLDKLSLYEELREIYVLGIRPIPFNCNPLKRPYISVCRSSRCYPSRNWKPIYEALQQAVDEAGIDVTVMSAGCLEVCKLGAVVFYSGDRTWYTRVTPDVARQIVNEHLVNGLKVNKHLYP
;
A
#
# COMPACT_ATOMS: atom_id res chain seq x y z
N MET A 1 16.58 10.98 7.66
CA MET A 1 15.89 9.70 7.39
C MET A 1 16.69 8.60 8.05
N SER A 2 16.06 7.77 8.89
CA SER A 2 16.70 6.56 9.40
C SER A 2 17.02 5.65 8.21
N LYS A 3 18.17 4.97 8.25
CA LYS A 3 18.51 3.94 7.27
C LYS A 3 17.49 2.80 7.40
N PHE A 4 16.98 2.29 6.28
CA PHE A 4 16.09 1.13 6.26
C PHE A 4 16.75 -0.04 7.01
N SER A 5 16.00 -0.67 7.91
CA SER A 5 16.41 -1.90 8.61
C SER A 5 15.63 -3.07 8.05
N CYS A 6 16.33 -4.13 7.64
CA CYS A 6 15.68 -5.38 7.27
C CYS A 6 15.25 -6.22 8.49
N TRP A 7 15.60 -5.81 9.71
CA TRP A 7 15.18 -6.50 10.92
C TRP A 7 14.07 -5.73 11.62
N VAL A 8 13.00 -6.45 11.99
CA VAL A 8 11.88 -5.94 12.76
C VAL A 8 12.15 -6.15 14.24
N THR A 9 12.01 -5.10 15.05
CA THR A 9 12.02 -5.21 16.51
C THR A 9 10.64 -5.67 16.98
N PRO A 10 10.49 -6.87 17.57
CA PRO A 10 9.20 -7.38 18.03
C PRO A 10 8.57 -6.49 19.10
N LEU A 11 7.25 -6.32 19.04
CA LEU A 11 6.50 -5.63 20.11
C LEU A 11 6.23 -6.54 21.31
N ASN A 12 6.25 -7.87 21.11
CA ASN A 12 5.92 -8.88 22.14
C ASN A 12 4.58 -8.61 22.83
N CYS A 13 3.61 -8.09 22.09
CA CYS A 13 2.28 -7.78 22.58
C CYS A 13 1.28 -8.76 21.99
N ARG A 14 0.61 -9.51 22.87
CA ARG A 14 -0.45 -10.46 22.51
C ARG A 14 -1.71 -10.13 23.29
N THR A 15 -2.83 -10.03 22.59
CA THR A 15 -4.14 -9.76 23.18
C THR A 15 -5.17 -10.77 22.70
N ILE A 16 -6.14 -11.10 23.53
CA ILE A 16 -7.25 -11.98 23.17
C ILE A 16 -8.55 -11.20 23.41
N GLU A 17 -9.37 -11.06 22.37
CA GLU A 17 -10.69 -10.45 22.44
C GLU A 17 -11.76 -11.57 22.36
N PRO A 18 -12.72 -11.61 23.31
CA PRO A 18 -13.81 -12.58 23.25
C PRO A 18 -14.77 -12.25 22.09
N LEU A 19 -15.29 -13.29 21.45
CA LEU A 19 -16.35 -13.23 20.45
C LEU A 19 -17.60 -13.96 20.98
N TYR A 20 -18.68 -13.93 20.20
CA TYR A 20 -19.89 -14.67 20.52
C TYR A 20 -19.65 -16.19 20.56
N ALA A 21 -20.51 -16.92 21.30
CA ALA A 21 -20.46 -18.39 21.42
C ALA A 21 -19.09 -18.95 21.90
N ASN A 22 -18.48 -18.31 22.91
CA ASN A 22 -17.19 -18.70 23.50
C ASN A 22 -16.02 -18.75 22.51
N GLN A 23 -16.16 -18.15 21.33
CA GLN A 23 -15.07 -17.97 20.40
C GLN A 23 -14.20 -16.80 20.85
N SER A 24 -13.00 -16.69 20.29
CA SER A 24 -12.14 -15.53 20.54
C SER A 24 -11.32 -15.20 19.30
N ILE A 25 -10.77 -13.99 19.27
CA ILE A 25 -9.74 -13.61 18.33
C ILE A 25 -8.49 -13.27 19.12
N GLU A 26 -7.40 -13.89 18.73
CA GLU A 26 -6.09 -13.58 19.25
C GLU A 26 -5.38 -12.66 18.27
N TYR A 27 -4.71 -11.65 18.80
CA TYR A 27 -3.86 -10.72 18.08
C TYR A 27 -2.43 -10.76 18.59
N GLU A 28 -1.48 -10.72 17.68
CA GLU A 28 -0.07 -10.51 17.95
C GLU A 28 0.39 -9.26 17.19
N ASP A 29 0.67 -8.20 17.94
CA ASP A 29 0.93 -6.87 17.38
C ASP A 29 2.36 -6.79 16.83
N PHE A 30 2.53 -6.02 15.74
CA PHE A 30 3.83 -5.72 15.13
C PHE A 30 3.99 -4.22 14.83
N PRO A 31 5.22 -3.72 14.64
CA PRO A 31 5.46 -2.28 14.46
C PRO A 31 4.79 -1.70 13.22
N CYS A 32 4.17 -0.52 13.39
CA CYS A 32 3.43 0.17 12.33
C CYS A 32 4.28 1.10 11.45
N ALA A 33 5.60 1.11 11.63
CA ALA A 33 6.47 1.98 10.84
C ALA A 33 6.37 1.63 9.34
N ILE A 34 6.44 2.64 8.47
CA ILE A 34 6.32 2.45 7.02
C ILE A 34 7.38 1.49 6.45
N ASP A 35 8.56 1.43 7.05
CA ASP A 35 9.63 0.49 6.67
C ASP A 35 9.39 -0.95 7.14
N VAL A 36 8.36 -1.19 7.95
CA VAL A 36 7.90 -2.52 8.35
C VAL A 36 6.62 -2.90 7.59
N ILE A 37 5.59 -2.04 7.65
CA ILE A 37 4.31 -2.28 6.96
C ILE A 37 4.48 -2.26 5.43
N GLY A 38 5.33 -1.38 4.90
CA GLY A 38 5.47 -1.22 3.46
C GLY A 38 5.94 -2.48 2.74
N PRO A 39 7.06 -3.09 3.15
CA PRO A 39 7.50 -4.38 2.62
C PRO A 39 6.46 -5.50 2.77
N LEU A 40 5.78 -5.60 3.91
CA LEU A 40 4.72 -6.59 4.15
C LEU A 40 3.60 -6.45 3.11
N LEU A 41 3.06 -5.24 2.96
CA LEU A 41 1.97 -4.97 2.03
C LEU A 41 2.42 -5.12 0.58
N TYR A 42 3.67 -4.78 0.26
CA TYR A 42 4.22 -5.05 -1.08
C TYR A 42 4.29 -6.55 -1.37
N THR A 43 4.81 -7.37 -0.44
CA THR A 43 4.81 -8.82 -0.61
C THR A 43 3.39 -9.36 -0.80
N LEU A 44 2.43 -8.94 0.02
CA LEU A 44 1.05 -9.40 -0.09
C LEU A 44 0.36 -9.00 -1.40
N PHE A 45 0.49 -7.73 -1.83
CA PHE A 45 -0.25 -7.25 -3.00
C PHE A 45 0.49 -7.36 -4.32
N GLN A 46 1.83 -7.42 -4.32
CA GLN A 46 2.62 -7.50 -5.54
C GLN A 46 3.13 -8.92 -5.82
N GLU A 47 3.56 -9.65 -4.79
CA GLU A 47 4.23 -10.95 -4.95
C GLU A 47 3.31 -12.13 -4.63
N ARG A 48 2.40 -11.98 -3.66
CA ARG A 48 1.53 -13.01 -3.09
C ARG A 48 0.05 -12.63 -3.18
N TRP A 49 -0.33 -11.93 -4.25
CA TRP A 49 -1.68 -11.42 -4.43
C TRP A 49 -2.73 -12.54 -4.54
N GLN A 50 -2.34 -13.71 -5.06
CA GLN A 50 -3.19 -14.91 -5.13
C GLN A 50 -3.55 -15.47 -3.75
N ASP A 51 -2.71 -15.18 -2.75
CA ASP A 51 -2.85 -15.69 -1.38
C ASP A 51 -3.46 -14.64 -0.43
N THR A 52 -3.88 -13.49 -0.96
CA THR A 52 -4.32 -12.35 -0.17
C THR A 52 -5.74 -11.93 -0.59
N GLN A 53 -6.69 -12.09 0.32
CA GLN A 53 -8.05 -11.58 0.17
C GLN A 53 -8.24 -10.38 1.11
N ILE A 54 -9.04 -9.41 0.68
CA ILE A 54 -9.26 -8.15 1.40
C ILE A 54 -10.66 -8.17 1.99
N GLY A 55 -10.77 -7.87 3.28
CA GLY A 55 -12.04 -7.66 3.96
C GLY A 55 -12.20 -6.22 4.44
N HIS A 56 -13.42 -5.70 4.36
CA HIS A 56 -13.85 -4.55 5.11
C HIS A 56 -15.14 -4.91 5.85
N VAL A 57 -15.00 -5.09 7.16
CA VAL A 57 -16.06 -5.57 8.04
C VAL A 57 -16.43 -4.44 9.00
N VAL A 58 -17.68 -4.00 8.92
CA VAL A 58 -18.29 -3.07 9.88
C VAL A 58 -19.57 -3.68 10.41
N GLU A 59 -20.10 -3.17 11.52
CA GLU A 59 -21.37 -3.68 12.04
C GLU A 59 -22.49 -3.52 10.99
N GLY A 60 -23.12 -4.63 10.62
CA GLY A 60 -24.21 -4.67 9.64
C GLY A 60 -23.79 -4.67 8.16
N SER A 61 -22.49 -4.66 7.83
CA SER A 61 -22.04 -4.73 6.44
C SER A 61 -20.65 -5.35 6.28
N VAL A 62 -20.51 -6.20 5.26
CA VAL A 62 -19.25 -6.85 4.91
C VAL A 62 -19.01 -6.67 3.41
N LEU A 63 -17.78 -6.28 3.07
CA LEU A 63 -17.26 -6.32 1.71
C LEU A 63 -15.99 -7.18 1.71
N GLU A 64 -15.96 -8.19 0.85
CA GLU A 64 -14.78 -9.01 0.62
C GLU A 64 -14.40 -8.93 -0.85
N LEU A 65 -13.10 -8.83 -1.12
CA LEU A 65 -12.54 -8.67 -2.45
C LEU A 65 -11.34 -9.59 -2.62
N GLU A 66 -11.28 -10.20 -3.79
CA GLU A 66 -10.15 -11.01 -4.24
C GLU A 66 -9.49 -10.40 -5.46
N LEU A 67 -8.19 -10.67 -5.59
CA LEU A 67 -7.43 -10.37 -6.79
C LEU A 67 -7.50 -11.58 -7.72
N THR A 68 -8.14 -11.42 -8.87
CA THR A 68 -8.21 -12.46 -9.92
C THR A 68 -7.04 -12.38 -10.91
N GLN A 69 -6.29 -11.29 -10.86
CA GLN A 69 -5.12 -11.01 -11.68
C GLN A 69 -4.16 -10.11 -10.89
N PRO A 70 -2.87 -10.06 -11.27
CA PRO A 70 -1.94 -9.13 -10.64
C PRO A 70 -2.47 -7.69 -10.71
N PRO A 71 -2.36 -6.90 -9.62
CA PRO A 71 -2.78 -5.51 -9.66
C PRO A 71 -1.94 -4.73 -10.66
N LYS A 72 -2.59 -3.78 -11.36
CA LYS A 72 -1.91 -2.87 -12.30
C LYS A 72 -1.10 -1.80 -11.60
N ILE A 73 -1.49 -1.46 -10.38
CA ILE A 73 -0.88 -0.43 -9.56
C ILE A 73 -0.74 -0.97 -8.14
N CYS A 74 0.45 -0.84 -7.56
CA CYS A 74 0.74 -1.05 -6.15
C CYS A 74 1.79 -0.01 -5.74
N ILE A 75 1.34 1.16 -5.30
CA ILE A 75 2.21 2.33 -5.04
C ILE A 75 1.80 3.07 -3.78
N LEU A 76 2.73 3.82 -3.18
CA LEU A 76 2.43 4.76 -2.11
C LEU A 76 2.26 6.17 -2.67
N TYR A 77 1.03 6.71 -2.60
CA TYR A 77 0.71 8.07 -3.03
C TYR A 77 0.23 8.89 -1.83
N ASP A 78 0.96 9.95 -1.47
CA ASP A 78 0.64 10.87 -0.38
C ASP A 78 0.16 10.16 0.90
N GLY A 79 0.94 9.19 1.38
CA GLY A 79 0.64 8.43 2.60
C GLY A 79 -0.32 7.24 2.43
N TYR A 80 -0.97 7.12 1.26
CA TYR A 80 -1.89 6.02 0.96
C TYR A 80 -1.25 4.97 0.04
N LEU A 81 -1.16 3.73 0.52
CA LEU A 81 -1.01 2.60 -0.37
C LEU A 81 -2.24 2.55 -1.28
N THR A 82 -1.99 2.53 -2.58
CA THR A 82 -3.00 2.40 -3.61
C THR A 82 -2.77 1.12 -4.38
N VAL A 83 -3.73 0.21 -4.30
CA VAL A 83 -3.75 -1.04 -5.08
C VAL A 83 -4.93 -0.96 -6.04
N ALA A 84 -4.67 -1.10 -7.34
CA ALA A 84 -5.72 -0.97 -8.36
C ALA A 84 -5.71 -2.13 -9.36
N THR A 85 -6.90 -2.67 -9.61
CA THR A 85 -7.20 -3.60 -10.69
C THR A 85 -7.89 -2.86 -11.85
N GLU A 86 -8.40 -3.59 -12.83
CA GLU A 86 -9.28 -3.00 -13.85
C GLU A 86 -10.66 -2.64 -13.32
N ALA A 87 -11.18 -3.42 -12.37
CA ALA A 87 -12.56 -3.32 -11.92
C ALA A 87 -12.72 -2.48 -10.65
N TRP A 88 -11.70 -2.47 -9.77
CA TRP A 88 -11.77 -1.83 -8.46
C TRP A 88 -10.39 -1.35 -8.00
N HIS A 89 -10.37 -0.48 -7.00
CA HIS A 89 -9.14 -0.07 -6.33
C HIS A 89 -9.40 0.16 -4.84
N LEU A 90 -8.35 0.10 -4.04
CA LEU A 90 -8.38 0.43 -2.63
C LEU A 90 -7.32 1.46 -2.28
N HIS A 91 -7.54 2.13 -1.15
CA HIS A 91 -6.59 3.06 -0.54
C HIS A 91 -6.46 2.76 0.95
N LEU A 92 -5.23 2.56 1.43
CA LEU A 92 -4.92 2.31 2.84
C LEU A 92 -3.88 3.32 3.33
N CYS A 93 -4.22 4.14 4.34
CA CYS A 93 -3.32 5.17 4.87
C CYS A 93 -2.26 4.54 5.76
N ILE A 94 -1.05 4.37 5.24
CA ILE A 94 0.07 3.70 5.95
C ILE A 94 1.18 4.66 6.37
N GLU A 95 1.05 5.93 6.01
CA GLU A 95 1.96 7.02 6.39
C GLU A 95 1.18 8.35 6.42
N GLU A 96 1.79 9.40 6.96
CA GLU A 96 1.24 10.76 6.91
C GLU A 96 0.89 11.21 5.48
N HIS A 97 -0.36 11.64 5.33
CA HIS A 97 -0.89 12.21 4.09
C HIS A 97 -0.96 13.73 4.20
N LEU A 98 -0.31 14.47 3.31
CA LEU A 98 -0.23 15.93 3.42
C LEU A 98 -1.41 16.62 2.75
N GLY A 99 -2.09 15.99 1.80
CA GLY A 99 -3.19 16.61 1.05
C GLY A 99 -2.68 17.41 -0.14
N GLY A 100 -1.75 16.82 -0.90
CA GLY A 100 -1.20 17.40 -2.12
C GLY A 100 -0.14 18.51 -1.90
N PRO A 101 0.14 19.33 -2.92
CA PRO A 101 1.25 20.30 -2.91
C PRO A 101 1.11 21.38 -1.83
N LEU A 102 -0.12 21.72 -1.45
CA LEU A 102 -0.42 22.77 -0.48
C LEU A 102 -0.52 22.25 0.97
N CYS A 103 -0.23 20.97 1.19
CA CYS A 103 -0.23 20.35 2.52
C CYS A 103 -1.52 20.62 3.33
N LYS A 104 -2.68 20.57 2.68
CA LYS A 104 -3.96 21.03 3.24
C LYS A 104 -4.52 20.14 4.36
N THR A 105 -4.03 18.92 4.51
CA THR A 105 -4.51 18.03 5.56
C THR A 105 -4.04 18.55 6.92
N PRO A 106 -4.95 18.81 7.88
CA PRO A 106 -4.57 19.21 9.24
C PRO A 106 -3.77 18.11 9.97
N PRO A 107 -2.79 18.44 10.83
CA PRO A 107 -1.97 17.46 11.54
C PRO A 107 -2.78 16.41 12.31
N GLU A 108 -3.85 16.83 13.00
CA GLU A 108 -4.74 15.91 13.72
C GLU A 108 -5.33 14.84 12.80
N LEU A 109 -5.80 15.24 11.62
CA LEU A 109 -6.37 14.32 10.64
C LEU A 109 -5.30 13.37 10.07
N ARG A 110 -4.04 13.82 9.93
CA ARG A 110 -2.92 12.96 9.51
C ARG A 110 -2.72 11.83 10.50
N GLN A 111 -2.71 12.15 11.79
CA GLN A 111 -2.56 11.17 12.87
C GLN A 111 -3.78 10.23 12.93
N GLN A 112 -5.00 10.78 12.83
CA GLN A 112 -6.21 9.95 12.88
C GLN A 112 -6.26 8.89 11.77
N ARG A 113 -5.88 9.23 10.54
CA ARG A 113 -6.07 8.33 9.38
C ARG A 113 -5.01 7.24 9.25
N ALA A 114 -3.77 7.52 9.61
CA ALA A 114 -2.68 6.56 9.45
C ALA A 114 -2.85 5.35 10.37
N ILE A 115 -2.36 4.19 9.93
CA ILE A 115 -2.28 2.98 10.78
C ILE A 115 -1.45 3.28 12.02
N HIS A 116 -2.02 3.02 13.20
CA HIS A 116 -1.34 3.13 14.50
C HIS A 116 -1.23 1.81 15.24
N ARG A 117 -2.05 0.81 14.88
CA ARG A 117 -1.91 -0.57 15.36
C ARG A 117 -2.05 -1.53 14.18
N ALA A 118 -1.21 -2.57 14.18
CA ALA A 118 -1.25 -3.65 13.22
C ALA A 118 -1.00 -4.97 13.95
N ALA A 119 -1.76 -6.01 13.62
CA ALA A 119 -1.62 -7.29 14.27
C ALA A 119 -1.90 -8.45 13.32
N PHE A 120 -1.12 -9.53 13.47
CA PHE A 120 -1.51 -10.83 12.95
C PHE A 120 -2.60 -11.38 13.85
N TYR A 121 -3.65 -11.94 13.28
CA TYR A 121 -4.74 -12.52 14.06
C TYR A 121 -4.96 -14.00 13.78
N ARG A 122 -5.52 -14.67 14.78
CA ARG A 122 -6.10 -16.01 14.68
C ARG A 122 -7.48 -16.01 15.31
N ARG A 123 -8.50 -16.42 14.57
CA ARG A 123 -9.83 -16.68 15.15
C ARG A 123 -9.85 -18.07 15.74
N LEU A 124 -10.17 -18.16 17.02
CA LEU A 124 -10.21 -19.40 17.78
C LEU A 124 -11.66 -19.82 18.00
N ASN A 125 -11.94 -21.11 17.83
CA ASN A 125 -13.24 -21.67 18.22
C ASN A 125 -13.35 -21.81 19.76
N GLU A 126 -14.50 -22.30 20.24
CA GLU A 126 -14.77 -22.58 21.65
C GLU A 126 -13.75 -23.52 22.33
N ASN A 127 -13.04 -24.34 21.54
CA ASN A 127 -12.00 -25.25 22.00
C ASN A 127 -10.59 -24.65 21.94
N GLY A 128 -10.47 -23.34 21.66
CA GLY A 128 -9.18 -22.64 21.53
C GLY A 128 -8.39 -22.98 20.27
N GLN A 129 -9.01 -23.66 19.28
CA GLN A 129 -8.35 -24.05 18.04
C GLN A 129 -8.50 -22.95 16.99
N ALA A 130 -7.40 -22.57 16.34
CA ALA A 130 -7.42 -21.60 15.25
C ALA A 130 -8.20 -22.12 14.04
N ARG A 131 -9.03 -21.24 13.46
CA ARG A 131 -9.93 -21.52 12.33
C ARG A 131 -9.78 -20.55 11.16
N SER A 132 -9.20 -19.39 11.40
CA SER A 132 -8.93 -18.37 10.37
C SER A 132 -7.72 -17.54 10.81
N TRP A 133 -6.95 -17.09 9.83
CA TRP A 133 -5.72 -16.34 9.99
C TRP A 133 -5.78 -15.09 9.11
N GLY A 134 -5.14 -14.02 9.56
CA GLY A 134 -5.06 -12.80 8.77
C GLY A 134 -4.30 -11.69 9.48
N ILE A 135 -4.46 -10.48 8.96
CA ILE A 135 -3.84 -9.26 9.46
C ILE A 135 -4.92 -8.20 9.63
N GLN A 136 -4.93 -7.54 10.78
CA GLN A 136 -5.86 -6.47 11.12
C GLN A 136 -5.10 -5.17 11.34
N PHE A 137 -5.67 -4.07 10.84
CA PHE A 137 -5.15 -2.73 11.06
C PHE A 137 -6.15 -1.87 11.81
N TRP A 138 -5.63 -0.91 12.58
CA TRP A 138 -6.42 0.16 13.21
C TRP A 138 -5.77 1.51 12.97
N ASN A 139 -6.61 2.53 12.80
CA ASN A 139 -6.17 3.90 12.60
C ASN A 139 -5.78 4.59 13.93
N GLY A 140 -5.42 5.87 13.88
CA GLY A 140 -4.96 6.64 15.05
C GLY A 140 -5.98 6.87 16.14
N ILE A 141 -7.26 6.58 15.89
CA ILE A 141 -8.34 6.66 16.89
C ILE A 141 -8.85 5.27 17.30
N GLY A 142 -8.19 4.20 16.85
CA GLY A 142 -8.52 2.83 17.23
C GLY A 142 -9.67 2.20 16.46
N GLU A 143 -10.10 2.78 15.33
CA GLU A 143 -11.12 2.15 14.48
C GLU A 143 -10.48 1.04 13.63
N LYS A 144 -11.18 -0.10 13.53
CA LYS A 144 -10.77 -1.20 12.64
C LYS A 144 -10.82 -0.73 11.18
N MET A 145 -9.69 -0.84 10.51
CA MET A 145 -9.58 -0.61 9.07
C MET A 145 -9.80 -1.92 8.31
N MET A 146 -9.54 -1.94 6.99
CA MET A 146 -9.56 -3.18 6.21
C MET A 146 -8.66 -4.25 6.86
N ASN A 147 -9.09 -5.50 6.76
CA ASN A 147 -8.35 -6.67 7.19
C ASN A 147 -7.88 -7.46 5.97
N LEU A 148 -6.77 -8.17 6.11
CA LEU A 148 -6.25 -9.07 5.08
C LEU A 148 -6.48 -10.50 5.56
N PHE A 149 -7.18 -11.29 4.75
CA PHE A 149 -7.34 -12.72 4.98
C PHE A 149 -6.19 -13.46 4.31
N LEU A 150 -5.63 -14.42 5.03
CA LEU A 150 -4.55 -15.28 4.56
C LEU A 150 -5.08 -16.71 4.33
N PRO A 151 -4.35 -17.57 3.59
CA PRO A 151 -4.87 -18.86 3.17
C PRO A 151 -5.35 -19.71 4.35
N ASN A 152 -6.57 -20.25 4.22
CA ASN A 152 -7.19 -21.04 5.28
C ASN A 152 -6.98 -22.55 5.03
N PRO A 153 -6.33 -23.29 5.95
CA PRO A 153 -6.07 -24.73 5.82
C PRO A 153 -7.35 -25.58 5.82
N PHE A 154 -8.50 -25.06 6.25
CA PHE A 154 -9.76 -25.80 6.29
C PHE A 154 -10.64 -25.62 5.04
N LEU A 155 -10.27 -24.71 4.13
CA LEU A 155 -11.03 -24.41 2.92
C LEU A 155 -10.41 -25.08 1.68
N GLY A 156 -11.27 -25.46 0.74
CA GLY A 156 -10.95 -26.02 -0.57
C GLY A 156 -10.41 -24.99 -1.56
N GLU A 157 -10.57 -25.25 -2.85
CA GLU A 157 -10.28 -24.28 -3.92
C GLU A 157 -11.46 -23.32 -4.13
N ASP A 158 -12.69 -23.83 -4.03
CA ASP A 158 -13.94 -23.05 -4.17
C ASP A 158 -14.42 -22.44 -2.83
N GLU A 159 -13.50 -22.17 -1.89
CA GLU A 159 -13.80 -21.72 -0.52
C GLU A 159 -14.72 -22.63 0.32
N ASP A 160 -15.06 -23.82 -0.19
CA ASP A 160 -15.85 -24.81 0.54
C ASP A 160 -15.07 -25.46 1.69
N LEU A 161 -15.78 -25.86 2.75
CA LEU A 161 -15.19 -26.66 3.81
C LEU A 161 -14.69 -28.00 3.25
N LEU A 162 -13.45 -28.37 3.58
CA LEU A 162 -12.86 -29.62 3.10
C LEU A 162 -13.70 -30.84 3.55
N PRO A 163 -14.13 -31.72 2.60
CA PRO A 163 -15.07 -32.82 2.87
C PRO A 163 -14.60 -33.80 3.95
N GLU A 164 -13.28 -34.03 4.04
CA GLU A 164 -12.68 -35.01 4.95
C GLU A 164 -12.38 -34.46 6.36
N ARG A 165 -12.67 -33.16 6.63
CA ARG A 165 -12.24 -32.44 7.84
C ARG A 165 -10.72 -32.48 8.12
N LYS A 166 -9.91 -32.92 7.16
CA LYS A 166 -8.44 -32.91 7.24
C LYS A 166 -7.93 -31.55 6.77
N PRO A 167 -7.20 -30.78 7.60
CA PRO A 167 -6.65 -29.50 7.20
C PRO A 167 -5.46 -29.68 6.23
N ARG A 168 -5.40 -28.82 5.20
CA ARG A 168 -4.21 -28.62 4.35
C ARG A 168 -3.25 -27.65 5.04
N LEU A 169 -2.44 -28.15 5.98
CA LEU A 169 -1.55 -27.33 6.82
C LEU A 169 -0.45 -26.60 6.04
N ASP A 170 -0.09 -27.09 4.86
CA ASP A 170 0.82 -26.42 3.91
C ASP A 170 0.35 -25.00 3.53
N LYS A 171 -0.97 -24.74 3.56
CA LYS A 171 -1.54 -23.39 3.36
C LYS A 171 -1.08 -22.37 4.41
N LEU A 172 -0.61 -22.81 5.59
CA LEU A 172 -0.14 -21.91 6.65
C LEU A 172 1.27 -21.36 6.40
N SER A 173 2.01 -21.88 5.42
CA SER A 173 3.39 -21.49 5.14
C SER A 173 3.59 -19.97 5.00
N LEU A 174 2.69 -19.28 4.28
CA LEU A 174 2.74 -17.82 4.15
C LEU A 174 2.52 -17.12 5.49
N TYR A 175 1.52 -17.53 6.27
CA TYR A 175 1.25 -16.93 7.58
C TYR A 175 2.46 -17.12 8.52
N GLU A 176 3.03 -18.32 8.56
CA GLU A 176 4.19 -18.63 9.41
C GLU A 176 5.40 -17.80 9.01
N GLU A 177 5.73 -17.75 7.71
CA GLU A 177 6.84 -16.95 7.20
C GLU A 177 6.68 -15.46 7.54
N LEU A 178 5.51 -14.88 7.28
CA LEU A 178 5.25 -13.49 7.59
C LEU A 178 5.31 -13.23 9.11
N ARG A 179 4.81 -14.15 9.94
CA ARG A 179 4.88 -14.03 11.39
C ARG A 179 6.32 -14.09 11.90
N GLU A 180 7.16 -14.97 11.34
CA GLU A 180 8.60 -15.06 11.67
C GLU A 180 9.34 -13.74 11.38
N ILE A 181 8.97 -13.06 10.29
CA ILE A 181 9.57 -11.79 9.87
C ILE A 181 9.03 -10.61 10.70
N TYR A 182 7.71 -10.42 10.70
CA TYR A 182 7.10 -9.17 11.14
C TYR A 182 6.69 -9.17 12.61
N VAL A 183 6.32 -10.32 13.18
CA VAL A 183 5.91 -10.41 14.59
C VAL A 183 7.09 -10.82 15.46
N LEU A 184 7.76 -11.92 15.09
CA LEU A 184 8.83 -12.50 15.88
C LEU A 184 10.20 -11.86 15.62
N GLY A 185 10.40 -11.22 14.46
CA GLY A 185 11.67 -10.58 14.11
C GLY A 185 12.86 -11.56 14.02
N ILE A 186 12.60 -12.86 13.81
CA ILE A 186 13.64 -13.91 13.75
C ILE A 186 14.11 -14.19 12.33
N ARG A 187 13.46 -13.58 11.33
CA ARG A 187 13.88 -13.57 9.93
C ARG A 187 13.91 -12.13 9.41
N PRO A 188 14.84 -11.81 8.49
CA PRO A 188 14.88 -10.49 7.90
C PRO A 188 13.74 -10.31 6.89
N ILE A 189 13.26 -9.07 6.78
CA ILE A 189 12.46 -8.59 5.65
C ILE A 189 13.28 -8.85 4.36
N PRO A 190 12.71 -9.49 3.32
CA PRO A 190 13.43 -9.92 2.12
C PRO A 190 13.68 -8.77 1.12
N PHE A 191 13.98 -7.57 1.63
CA PHE A 191 14.27 -6.39 0.82
C PHE A 191 15.47 -5.62 1.39
N ASN A 192 16.22 -4.97 0.51
CA ASN A 192 17.33 -4.09 0.89
C ASN A 192 16.89 -2.64 1.11
N CYS A 193 15.68 -2.29 0.68
CA CYS A 193 15.03 -1.00 0.86
C CYS A 193 13.51 -1.21 0.86
N ASN A 194 12.75 -0.21 1.33
CA ASN A 194 11.30 -0.26 1.28
C ASN A 194 10.79 -0.20 -0.19
N PRO A 195 10.19 -1.27 -0.73
CA PRO A 195 9.79 -1.32 -2.14
C PRO A 195 8.70 -0.31 -2.49
N LEU A 196 7.84 0.08 -1.53
CA LEU A 196 6.82 1.12 -1.73
C LEU A 196 7.38 2.54 -1.76
N LYS A 197 8.65 2.73 -1.38
CA LYS A 197 9.34 4.01 -1.41
C LYS A 197 10.19 4.21 -2.67
N ARG A 198 10.16 3.26 -3.61
CA ARG A 198 10.80 3.45 -4.92
C ARG A 198 10.19 4.68 -5.61
N PRO A 199 11.02 5.61 -6.10
CA PRO A 199 10.52 6.83 -6.68
C PRO A 199 9.74 6.55 -7.97
N TYR A 200 8.73 7.35 -8.20
CA TYR A 200 7.96 7.36 -9.43
C TYR A 200 7.68 8.80 -9.84
N ILE A 201 7.45 8.99 -11.13
CA ILE A 201 6.98 10.24 -11.70
C ILE A 201 5.65 10.00 -12.39
N SER A 202 4.65 10.81 -12.05
CA SER A 202 3.28 10.62 -12.50
C SER A 202 2.73 11.84 -13.21
N VAL A 203 2.00 11.62 -14.30
CA VAL A 203 1.26 12.68 -15.00
C VAL A 203 -0.24 12.52 -14.80
N CYS A 204 -0.93 13.62 -14.49
CA CYS A 204 -2.38 13.65 -14.32
C CYS A 204 -3.10 13.31 -15.64
N ARG A 205 -4.02 12.32 -15.61
CA ARG A 205 -4.80 11.85 -16.78
C ARG A 205 -6.27 12.31 -16.77
N SER A 206 -6.63 13.27 -15.92
CA SER A 206 -8.04 13.63 -15.68
C SER A 206 -8.74 14.10 -16.95
N SER A 207 -9.71 13.32 -17.43
CA SER A 207 -10.59 13.67 -18.55
C SER A 207 -11.50 14.88 -18.25
N ARG A 208 -11.67 15.20 -16.96
CA ARG A 208 -12.49 16.31 -16.46
C ARG A 208 -11.88 17.70 -16.72
N CYS A 209 -10.59 17.78 -17.07
CA CYS A 209 -9.94 19.06 -17.33
C CYS A 209 -9.25 19.06 -18.70
N TYR A 210 -9.54 20.08 -19.52
CA TYR A 210 -9.02 20.20 -20.89
C TYR A 210 -7.49 20.11 -20.99
N PRO A 211 -6.69 20.76 -20.10
CA PRO A 211 -5.24 20.71 -20.19
C PRO A 211 -4.61 19.33 -19.88
N SER A 212 -5.29 18.47 -19.11
CA SER A 212 -4.78 17.12 -18.79
C SER A 212 -5.40 16.03 -19.67
N ARG A 213 -6.28 16.39 -20.63
CA ARG A 213 -6.82 15.42 -21.60
C ARG A 213 -5.74 14.88 -22.52
N ASN A 214 -4.78 15.71 -22.91
CA ASN A 214 -3.68 15.32 -23.79
C ASN A 214 -2.42 14.95 -23.00
N TRP A 215 -2.55 14.06 -22.02
CA TRP A 215 -1.46 13.65 -21.13
C TRP A 215 -0.46 12.67 -21.79
N LYS A 216 -0.89 11.92 -22.82
CA LYS A 216 -0.08 10.85 -23.45
C LYS A 216 1.29 11.33 -23.96
N PRO A 217 1.41 12.46 -24.69
CA PRO A 217 2.72 12.94 -25.14
C PRO A 217 3.66 13.31 -24.00
N ILE A 218 3.12 13.78 -22.87
CA ILE A 218 3.90 14.10 -21.66
C ILE A 218 4.39 12.80 -21.02
N TYR A 219 3.52 11.78 -20.91
CA TYR A 219 3.89 10.46 -20.42
C TYR A 219 5.00 9.84 -21.27
N GLU A 220 4.84 9.84 -22.59
CA GLU A 220 5.83 9.28 -23.52
C GLU A 220 7.18 9.99 -23.42
N ALA A 221 7.17 11.32 -23.28
CA ALA A 221 8.39 12.11 -23.07
C ALA A 221 9.06 11.81 -21.72
N LEU A 222 8.29 11.62 -20.65
CA LEU A 222 8.82 11.19 -19.34
C LEU A 222 9.44 9.79 -19.46
N GLN A 223 8.71 8.83 -20.04
CA GLN A 223 9.16 7.45 -20.19
C GLN A 223 10.46 7.38 -21.00
N GLN A 224 10.48 8.01 -22.18
CA GLN A 224 11.66 8.05 -23.03
C GLN A 224 12.87 8.66 -22.30
N ALA A 225 12.69 9.79 -21.62
CA ALA A 225 13.80 10.44 -20.92
C ALA A 225 14.32 9.63 -19.72
N VAL A 226 13.43 8.93 -19.00
CA VAL A 226 13.82 8.04 -17.90
C VAL A 226 14.61 6.84 -18.43
N ASP A 227 14.14 6.22 -19.52
CA ASP A 227 14.79 5.08 -20.16
C ASP A 227 16.17 5.47 -20.72
N GLU A 228 16.28 6.63 -21.37
CA GLU A 228 17.53 7.20 -21.89
C GLU A 228 18.53 7.51 -20.76
N ALA A 229 18.04 7.99 -19.61
CA ALA A 229 18.88 8.30 -18.45
C ALA A 229 19.29 7.06 -17.65
N GLY A 230 18.60 5.92 -17.81
CA GLY A 230 18.88 4.68 -17.09
C GLY A 230 18.68 4.78 -15.58
N ILE A 231 17.75 5.64 -15.12
CA ILE A 231 17.45 5.83 -13.70
C ILE A 231 16.29 4.93 -13.24
N ASP A 232 16.35 4.47 -11.98
CA ASP A 232 15.30 3.64 -11.36
C ASP A 232 14.13 4.51 -10.87
N VAL A 233 13.34 5.04 -11.82
CA VAL A 233 12.12 5.82 -11.55
C VAL A 233 10.97 5.27 -12.40
N THR A 234 9.89 4.82 -11.77
CA THR A 234 8.72 4.35 -12.52
C THR A 234 7.94 5.53 -13.10
N VAL A 235 7.62 5.50 -14.40
CA VAL A 235 6.69 6.47 -15.01
C VAL A 235 5.27 5.90 -14.97
N MET A 236 4.30 6.72 -14.55
CA MET A 236 2.91 6.29 -14.47
C MET A 236 1.92 7.40 -14.78
N SER A 237 0.67 7.03 -15.05
CA SER A 237 -0.44 7.99 -15.13
C SER A 237 -1.18 8.00 -13.81
N ALA A 238 -1.47 9.18 -13.28
CA ALA A 238 -2.30 9.33 -12.09
C ALA A 238 -3.71 9.78 -12.47
N GLY A 239 -4.70 9.47 -11.62
CA GLY A 239 -6.06 10.03 -11.73
C GLY A 239 -6.07 11.57 -11.60
N CYS A 240 -7.24 12.14 -11.35
CA CYS A 240 -7.32 13.57 -11.07
C CYS A 240 -6.61 13.90 -9.74
N LEU A 241 -5.61 14.79 -9.79
CA LEU A 241 -4.87 15.23 -8.60
C LEU A 241 -5.50 16.46 -7.92
N GLU A 242 -6.62 16.97 -8.45
CA GLU A 242 -7.46 18.04 -7.87
C GLU A 242 -6.76 19.39 -7.61
N VAL A 243 -5.56 19.57 -8.15
CA VAL A 243 -4.71 20.75 -7.96
C VAL A 243 -4.54 21.58 -9.25
N CYS A 244 -5.23 21.19 -10.32
CA CYS A 244 -5.06 21.81 -11.63
C CYS A 244 -5.72 23.19 -11.70
N LYS A 245 -4.93 24.25 -11.50
CA LYS A 245 -5.31 25.62 -11.89
C LYS A 245 -4.70 26.08 -13.22
N LEU A 246 -3.64 25.41 -13.71
CA LEU A 246 -2.80 25.98 -14.78
C LEU A 246 -2.34 25.01 -15.90
N GLY A 247 -2.62 23.71 -15.86
CA GLY A 247 -2.17 22.80 -16.92
C GLY A 247 -1.87 21.39 -16.40
N ALA A 248 -1.41 20.50 -17.30
CA ALA A 248 -1.03 19.14 -16.91
C ALA A 248 -0.05 19.18 -15.73
N VAL A 249 -0.38 18.40 -14.72
CA VAL A 249 0.35 18.30 -13.46
C VAL A 249 1.21 17.06 -13.50
N VAL A 250 2.48 17.21 -13.13
CA VAL A 250 3.40 16.09 -12.91
C VAL A 250 3.82 16.08 -11.46
N PHE A 251 3.81 14.90 -10.83
CA PHE A 251 4.25 14.70 -9.46
C PHE A 251 5.40 13.70 -9.43
N TYR A 252 6.52 14.10 -8.83
CA TYR A 252 7.66 13.24 -8.55
C TYR A 252 7.67 12.85 -7.08
N SER A 253 7.56 11.55 -6.78
CA SER A 253 7.41 11.07 -5.41
C SER A 253 8.72 11.04 -4.61
N GLY A 254 9.88 10.99 -5.28
CA GLY A 254 11.18 10.87 -4.62
C GLY A 254 11.52 12.01 -3.66
N ASP A 255 11.10 13.24 -3.98
CA ASP A 255 11.23 14.40 -3.09
C ASP A 255 9.94 15.21 -2.95
N ARG A 256 8.82 14.60 -3.37
CA ARG A 256 7.47 15.17 -3.35
C ARG A 256 7.31 16.46 -4.15
N THR A 257 8.07 16.66 -5.22
CA THR A 257 7.95 17.85 -6.06
C THR A 257 6.76 17.76 -7.01
N TRP A 258 6.08 18.90 -7.17
CA TRP A 258 4.94 19.07 -8.05
C TRP A 258 5.27 20.08 -9.14
N TYR A 259 4.91 19.74 -10.37
CA TYR A 259 5.08 20.57 -11.54
C TYR A 259 3.73 20.88 -12.19
N THR A 260 3.61 22.06 -12.78
CA THR A 260 2.43 22.55 -13.50
C THR A 260 2.82 23.03 -14.89
N ARG A 261 1.82 23.14 -15.78
CA ARG A 261 2.05 23.60 -17.17
C ARG A 261 3.10 22.73 -17.89
N VAL A 262 3.12 21.44 -17.58
CA VAL A 262 4.11 20.52 -18.16
C VAL A 262 3.75 20.24 -19.61
N THR A 263 4.71 20.46 -20.50
CA THR A 263 4.69 20.04 -21.91
C THR A 263 5.65 18.85 -22.08
N PRO A 264 5.66 18.16 -23.24
CA PRO A 264 6.66 17.12 -23.51
C PRO A 264 8.11 17.59 -23.33
N ASP A 265 8.44 18.82 -23.74
CA ASP A 265 9.80 19.37 -23.56
C ASP A 265 10.12 19.59 -22.07
N VAL A 266 9.16 20.12 -21.31
CA VAL A 266 9.31 20.30 -19.86
C VAL A 266 9.42 18.95 -19.15
N ALA A 267 8.71 17.91 -19.62
CA ALA A 267 8.86 16.56 -19.08
C ALA A 267 10.29 16.03 -19.24
N ARG A 268 10.91 16.18 -20.42
CA ARG A 268 12.32 15.83 -20.63
C ARG A 268 13.24 16.66 -19.73
N GLN A 269 12.95 17.94 -19.59
CA GLN A 269 13.70 18.83 -18.70
C GLN A 269 13.61 18.39 -17.23
N ILE A 270 12.42 18.01 -16.74
CA ILE A 270 12.23 17.50 -15.38
C ILE A 270 13.10 16.26 -15.15
N VAL A 271 13.12 15.31 -16.09
CA VAL A 271 13.94 14.10 -15.92
C VAL A 271 15.44 14.46 -15.88
N ASN A 272 15.92 15.20 -16.89
CA ASN A 272 17.34 15.50 -17.03
C ASN A 272 17.88 16.47 -15.97
N GLU A 273 17.15 17.53 -15.64
CA GLU A 273 17.61 18.51 -14.65
C GLU A 273 17.31 18.03 -13.23
N HIS A 274 16.07 17.61 -12.95
CA HIS A 274 15.67 17.32 -11.57
C HIS A 274 15.99 15.89 -11.16
N LEU A 275 15.54 14.88 -11.90
CA LEU A 275 15.69 13.48 -11.47
C LEU A 275 17.14 13.00 -11.59
N VAL A 276 17.87 13.43 -12.63
CA VAL A 276 19.28 13.07 -12.84
C VAL A 276 20.22 13.99 -12.08
N ASN A 277 20.08 15.32 -12.21
CA ASN A 277 21.03 16.28 -11.66
C ASN A 277 20.61 16.91 -10.32
N GLY A 278 19.41 16.61 -9.80
CA GLY A 278 18.89 17.17 -8.55
C GLY A 278 18.42 18.63 -8.64
N LEU A 279 18.37 19.22 -9.83
CA LEU A 279 18.02 20.61 -10.07
C LEU A 279 16.54 20.77 -10.48
N LYS A 280 15.72 21.33 -9.58
CA LYS A 280 14.29 21.52 -9.85
C LYS A 280 14.05 22.55 -10.96
N VAL A 281 13.09 22.25 -11.84
CA VAL A 281 12.67 23.16 -12.91
C VAL A 281 11.79 24.28 -12.34
N ASN A 282 12.42 25.30 -11.75
CA ASN A 282 11.76 26.34 -10.94
C ASN A 282 10.56 27.02 -11.59
N LYS A 283 10.63 27.30 -12.91
CA LYS A 283 9.54 27.96 -13.67
C LYS A 283 8.23 27.15 -13.67
N HIS A 284 8.33 25.84 -13.52
CA HIS A 284 7.22 24.90 -13.58
C HIS A 284 6.80 24.36 -12.22
N LEU A 285 7.48 24.73 -11.13
CA LEU A 285 7.07 24.33 -9.79
C LEU A 285 5.64 24.75 -9.51
N TYR A 286 4.93 23.87 -8.79
CA TYR A 286 3.61 24.19 -8.28
C TYR A 286 3.70 25.42 -7.34
N PRO A 287 2.87 26.46 -7.56
CA PRO A 287 2.96 27.73 -6.84
C PRO A 287 2.49 27.65 -5.38
#